data_AF-W5YV68-F1
#
_entry.id   AF-W5YV68-F1
#
_cell.length_a   1.000
_cell.length_b   1.000
_cell.length_c   1.000
_cell.angle_alpha   90.00
_cell.angle_beta   90.00
_cell.angle_gamma   90.00
#
_symmetry.space_group_name_H-M   'P 1'
#
loop_
_entity.id
_entity.type
_entity.pdbx_description
1 polymer ?
#
loop_
_entity_poly.entity_id
_entity_poly.type
_entity_poly.pdbx_seq_one_letter_code
_entity_poly.pdbx_strand_id
1 'polypeptide(L)'
;MDAGIQPPASVIRHDEDDHYLVVAADKGTATFSDIANGLAAEYGFWMGDAFASGGSNGYDHKKMGITARGAWVSVERHFRELGINPALDEFTAIGIGDMAGDVFGNGLLSSEKTKLVAAFNHVHIFIDPAPDAAKSYKERKRLFELPRSSWTDYDTSLISKGGGIFNRSAKSIPVSPEMKKLLGIKSDRVPPNMLITHILKAQADLLWVGGIGTYVKGQGESHGDVGDKANDAVRINGSELRCKIVGEGGNLGLTQFGRIEFALRGGRLNTDFIDNSGGVDCSDHEVNMKILLNQAVAMGDLTDKQRNIMLEEMTDDVAALVLKNNYRQTQAISIASVGAITRLEEYRRLMNTMESEGKLNRSLEFLPDDETLSERKLDKKGLTRPELSVLISYVKGDLKQTLIDSSLPDEPCWLGKCTRCFLRT
;
A
#
# COMPACT_ATOMS: atom_id res chain seq x y z
N MET A 1 -2.42 -33.03 15.40
CA MET A 1 -2.82 -33.20 13.99
C MET A 1 -1.62 -33.57 13.12
N ASP A 2 -0.53 -34.11 13.70
CA ASP A 2 0.79 -34.22 13.04
C ASP A 2 1.15 -35.61 12.51
N ALA A 3 0.18 -36.52 12.40
CA ALA A 3 0.46 -37.87 11.91
C ALA A 3 0.22 -37.95 10.39
N GLY A 4 1.23 -37.58 9.58
CA GLY A 4 1.28 -38.00 8.16
C GLY A 4 1.74 -36.99 7.11
N ILE A 5 2.61 -36.02 7.42
CA ILE A 5 3.18 -35.13 6.39
C ILE A 5 3.99 -35.98 5.39
N GLN A 6 3.56 -35.99 4.13
CA GLN A 6 4.25 -36.70 3.05
C GLN A 6 4.99 -35.71 2.15
N PRO A 7 6.33 -35.65 2.20
CA PRO A 7 7.08 -34.74 1.36
C PRO A 7 7.06 -35.17 -0.11
N PRO A 8 7.17 -34.24 -1.07
CA PRO A 8 7.33 -34.59 -2.48
C PRO A 8 8.59 -35.45 -2.71
N ALA A 9 8.44 -36.58 -3.40
CA ALA A 9 9.50 -37.59 -3.54
C ALA A 9 10.78 -37.12 -4.24
N SER A 10 10.73 -36.02 -5.01
CA SER A 10 11.85 -35.53 -5.84
C SER A 10 12.32 -34.13 -5.44
N VAL A 11 12.05 -33.70 -4.20
CA VAL A 11 12.45 -32.38 -3.68
C VAL A 11 13.43 -32.57 -2.53
N ILE A 12 14.59 -31.91 -2.63
CA ILE A 12 15.53 -31.80 -1.52
C ILE A 12 15.02 -30.71 -0.58
N ARG A 13 14.82 -31.06 0.68
CA ARG A 13 14.35 -30.15 1.72
C ARG A 13 15.53 -29.64 2.53
N HIS A 14 15.61 -28.32 2.68
CA HIS A 14 16.61 -27.66 3.51
C HIS A 14 16.06 -27.25 4.89
N ASP A 15 14.73 -27.18 5.01
CA ASP A 15 14.00 -26.72 6.20
C ASP A 15 13.16 -27.85 6.83
N GLU A 16 12.71 -27.63 8.07
CA GLU A 16 11.81 -28.52 8.81
C GLU A 16 10.41 -28.60 8.18
N ASP A 17 9.56 -29.50 8.69
CA ASP A 17 8.19 -29.65 8.19
C ASP A 17 7.31 -28.48 8.67
N ASP A 18 7.26 -27.41 7.88
CA ASP A 18 6.28 -26.34 8.03
C ASP A 18 5.25 -26.41 6.91
N HIS A 19 4.04 -26.82 7.28
CA HIS A 19 2.90 -26.97 6.39
C HIS A 19 1.88 -25.85 6.59
N TYR A 20 2.26 -24.78 7.30
CA TYR A 20 1.50 -23.54 7.34
C TYR A 20 1.70 -22.78 6.03
N LEU A 21 0.75 -22.94 5.12
CA LEU A 21 0.73 -22.22 3.86
C LEU A 21 -0.64 -21.57 3.69
N VAL A 22 -0.62 -20.26 3.53
CA VAL A 22 -1.81 -19.47 3.26
C VAL A 22 -1.59 -18.71 1.98
N VAL A 23 -2.56 -18.75 1.09
CA VAL A 23 -2.55 -17.99 -0.15
C VAL A 23 -3.57 -16.85 -0.06
N ALA A 24 -3.31 -15.76 -0.77
CA ALA A 24 -4.25 -14.65 -0.88
C ALA A 24 -4.45 -14.31 -2.34
N ALA A 25 -5.63 -13.83 -2.69
CA ALA A 25 -5.88 -13.36 -4.04
C ALA A 25 -5.15 -12.05 -4.32
N ASP A 26 -4.62 -11.95 -5.54
CA ASP A 26 -4.13 -10.70 -6.14
C ASP A 26 -5.04 -10.30 -7.32
N LYS A 27 -4.74 -9.19 -7.98
CA LYS A 27 -5.46 -8.66 -9.12
C LYS A 27 -5.68 -9.72 -10.21
N GLY A 28 -6.94 -9.86 -10.61
CA GLY A 28 -7.37 -10.82 -11.63
C GLY A 28 -7.61 -12.23 -11.09
N THR A 29 -7.33 -12.47 -9.80
CA THR A 29 -7.47 -13.78 -9.14
C THR A 29 -8.42 -13.75 -7.94
N ALA A 30 -9.17 -12.66 -7.73
CA ALA A 30 -10.13 -12.52 -6.63
C ALA A 30 -11.12 -13.70 -6.54
N THR A 31 -11.54 -14.27 -7.68
CA THR A 31 -12.44 -15.43 -7.72
C THR A 31 -11.73 -16.77 -7.49
N PHE A 32 -10.40 -16.79 -7.34
CA PHE A 32 -9.61 -18.01 -7.19
C PHE A 32 -9.47 -18.45 -5.74
N SER A 33 -9.73 -17.60 -4.75
CA SER A 33 -9.70 -18.01 -3.33
C SER A 33 -10.70 -19.14 -3.05
N ASP A 34 -11.90 -19.08 -3.62
CA ASP A 34 -12.89 -20.17 -3.48
C ASP A 34 -12.42 -21.47 -4.16
N ILE A 35 -11.75 -21.37 -5.31
CA ILE A 35 -11.17 -22.52 -6.01
C ILE A 35 -10.04 -23.12 -5.17
N ALA A 36 -9.15 -22.29 -4.63
CA ALA A 36 -8.04 -22.71 -3.78
C ALA A 36 -8.53 -23.39 -2.50
N ASN A 37 -9.55 -22.82 -1.84
CA ASN A 37 -10.19 -23.42 -0.67
C ASN A 37 -10.90 -24.73 -0.99
N GLY A 38 -11.55 -24.84 -2.16
CA GLY A 38 -12.15 -26.08 -2.63
C GLY A 38 -11.12 -27.19 -2.85
N LEU A 39 -9.98 -26.86 -3.47
CA LEU A 39 -8.85 -27.80 -3.63
C LEU A 39 -8.25 -28.19 -2.29
N ALA A 40 -8.02 -27.23 -1.38
CA ALA A 40 -7.53 -27.51 -0.03
C ALA A 40 -8.43 -28.52 0.69
N ALA A 41 -9.75 -28.37 0.59
CA ALA A 41 -10.70 -29.33 1.14
C ALA A 41 -10.64 -30.71 0.44
N GLU A 42 -10.54 -30.76 -0.89
CA GLU A 42 -10.42 -32.01 -1.66
C GLU A 42 -9.18 -32.83 -1.27
N TYR A 43 -8.05 -32.15 -1.07
CA TYR A 43 -6.79 -32.77 -0.64
C TYR A 43 -6.70 -33.00 0.88
N GLY A 44 -7.73 -32.62 1.65
CA GLY A 44 -7.75 -32.77 3.10
C GLY A 44 -6.72 -31.91 3.83
N PHE A 45 -6.39 -30.73 3.28
CA PHE A 45 -5.48 -29.78 3.92
C PHE A 45 -6.10 -29.25 5.21
N TRP A 46 -5.31 -29.24 6.28
CA TRP A 46 -5.78 -29.03 7.66
C TRP A 46 -6.45 -27.67 7.91
N MET A 47 -6.10 -26.64 7.14
CA MET A 47 -6.68 -25.29 7.30
C MET A 47 -8.08 -25.18 6.66
N GLY A 48 -8.51 -26.14 5.84
CA GLY A 48 -9.76 -26.06 5.11
C GLY A 48 -9.89 -24.77 4.32
N ASP A 49 -10.98 -24.02 4.55
CA ASP A 49 -11.25 -22.74 3.89
C ASP A 49 -10.52 -21.52 4.48
N ALA A 50 -9.61 -21.76 5.43
CA ALA A 50 -8.61 -20.79 5.88
C ALA A 50 -7.32 -20.85 5.04
N PHE A 51 -7.21 -21.81 4.11
CA PHE A 51 -6.06 -21.92 3.20
C PHE A 51 -5.92 -20.68 2.30
N ALA A 52 -7.03 -20.14 1.80
CA ALA A 52 -7.06 -18.94 0.99
C ALA A 52 -7.94 -17.84 1.62
N SER A 53 -7.37 -16.66 1.85
CA SER A 53 -8.11 -15.48 2.34
C SER A 53 -8.91 -14.78 1.24
N GLY A 54 -9.91 -14.00 1.62
CA GLY A 54 -10.71 -13.19 0.68
C GLY A 54 -11.64 -14.01 -0.22
N GLY A 55 -11.95 -15.25 0.14
CA GLY A 55 -12.98 -16.07 -0.51
C GLY A 55 -14.41 -15.62 -0.16
N SER A 56 -15.41 -16.33 -0.69
CA SER A 56 -16.84 -16.08 -0.49
C SER A 56 -17.30 -16.04 0.97
N ASN A 57 -16.62 -16.79 1.85
CA ASN A 57 -16.85 -16.81 3.30
C ASN A 57 -15.81 -15.97 4.09
N GLY A 58 -15.04 -15.13 3.39
CA GLY A 58 -14.00 -14.26 3.95
C GLY A 58 -14.39 -12.78 3.88
N TYR A 59 -13.41 -11.91 4.15
CA TYR A 59 -13.60 -10.47 4.09
C TYR A 59 -13.41 -9.94 2.68
N ASP A 60 -14.44 -9.27 2.15
CA ASP A 60 -14.32 -8.58 0.87
C ASP A 60 -13.50 -7.29 1.04
N HIS A 61 -12.21 -7.36 0.72
CA HIS A 61 -11.27 -6.25 0.84
C HIS A 61 -11.70 -5.02 0.03
N LYS A 62 -12.39 -5.21 -1.11
CA LYS A 62 -12.84 -4.11 -1.97
C LYS A 62 -14.06 -3.42 -1.37
N LYS A 63 -15.03 -4.20 -0.89
CA LYS A 63 -16.23 -3.68 -0.19
C LYS A 63 -15.82 -2.97 1.11
N MET A 64 -14.88 -3.54 1.85
CA MET A 64 -14.33 -2.91 3.06
C MET A 64 -13.42 -1.71 2.74
N GLY A 65 -12.83 -1.70 1.54
CA GLY A 65 -11.80 -0.74 1.11
C GLY A 65 -10.56 -0.77 1.99
N ILE A 66 -10.27 -1.89 2.65
CA ILE A 66 -9.37 -1.91 3.82
C ILE A 66 -7.92 -1.52 3.46
N THR A 67 -7.42 -1.97 2.30
CA THR A 67 -6.10 -1.59 1.79
C THR A 67 -6.01 -0.08 1.54
N ALA A 68 -7.01 0.50 0.87
CA ALA A 68 -7.04 1.92 0.57
C ALA A 68 -7.20 2.77 1.83
N ARG A 69 -8.07 2.35 2.76
CA ARG A 69 -8.27 3.00 4.05
C ARG A 69 -7.00 2.95 4.90
N GLY A 70 -6.29 1.82 4.92
CA GLY A 70 -5.00 1.68 5.59
C GLY A 70 -3.95 2.65 5.04
N ALA A 71 -3.83 2.73 3.70
CA ALA A 71 -2.94 3.69 3.06
C ALA A 71 -3.37 5.14 3.28
N TRP A 72 -4.68 5.40 3.36
CA TRP A 72 -5.20 6.73 3.68
C TRP A 72 -4.83 7.18 5.10
N VAL A 73 -4.74 6.28 6.07
CA VAL A 73 -4.25 6.61 7.43
C VAL A 73 -2.83 7.18 7.38
N SER A 74 -1.95 6.66 6.51
CA SER A 74 -0.62 7.24 6.26
C SER A 74 -0.70 8.63 5.64
N VAL A 75 -1.56 8.80 4.64
CA VAL A 75 -1.78 10.09 3.96
C VAL A 75 -2.27 11.15 4.95
N GLU A 76 -3.23 10.81 5.81
CA GLU A 76 -3.73 11.70 6.87
C GLU A 76 -2.63 12.11 7.85
N ARG A 77 -1.72 11.19 8.20
CA ARG A 77 -0.55 11.51 9.04
C ARG A 77 0.32 12.57 8.36
N HIS A 78 0.63 12.39 7.09
CA HIS A 78 1.46 13.33 6.34
C HIS A 78 0.81 14.71 6.21
N PHE A 79 -0.50 14.78 5.92
CA PHE A 79 -1.23 16.05 5.90
C PHE A 79 -1.24 16.73 7.27
N ARG A 80 -1.47 15.96 8.34
CA ARG A 80 -1.45 16.47 9.72
C ARG A 80 -0.10 17.09 10.09
N GLU A 81 1.00 16.47 9.66
CA GLU A 81 2.36 17.01 9.85
C GLU A 81 2.64 18.28 9.03
N LEU A 82 1.83 18.56 8.01
CA LEU A 82 1.84 19.81 7.24
C LEU A 82 0.82 20.83 7.75
N GLY A 83 0.06 20.52 8.80
CA GLY A 83 -0.99 21.39 9.33
C GLY A 83 -2.24 21.47 8.45
N ILE A 84 -2.45 20.48 7.57
CA ILE A 84 -3.63 20.38 6.71
C ILE A 84 -4.53 19.27 7.27
N ASN A 85 -5.83 19.53 7.37
CA ASN A 85 -6.81 18.51 7.71
C ASN A 85 -7.56 18.08 6.44
N PRO A 86 -7.25 16.90 5.86
CA PRO A 86 -7.85 16.48 4.59
C PRO A 86 -9.35 16.19 4.69
N ALA A 87 -9.95 16.15 5.89
CA ALA A 87 -11.39 16.05 6.07
C ALA A 87 -12.11 17.41 5.97
N LEU A 88 -11.40 18.52 6.19
CA LEU A 88 -11.97 19.87 6.25
C LEU A 88 -11.44 20.79 5.14
N ASP A 89 -10.15 20.70 4.86
CA ASP A 89 -9.43 21.58 3.94
C ASP A 89 -9.35 20.97 2.54
N GLU A 90 -9.60 21.79 1.52
CA GLU A 90 -9.41 21.39 0.12
C GLU A 90 -7.93 21.27 -0.24
N PHE A 91 -7.59 20.21 -0.96
CA PHE A 91 -6.22 19.95 -1.41
C PHE A 91 -6.22 19.36 -2.83
N THR A 92 -5.14 19.59 -3.56
CA THR A 92 -4.96 19.09 -4.93
C THR A 92 -4.37 17.70 -4.94
N ALA A 93 -4.89 16.82 -5.80
CA ALA A 93 -4.41 15.47 -5.95
C ALA A 93 -4.16 15.10 -7.41
N ILE A 94 -3.14 14.27 -7.62
CA ILE A 94 -2.86 13.58 -8.88
C ILE A 94 -2.99 12.09 -8.64
N GLY A 95 -3.63 11.38 -9.57
CA GLY A 95 -3.91 9.96 -9.43
C GLY A 95 -3.22 9.07 -10.47
N ILE A 96 -2.72 7.93 -10.03
CA ILE A 96 -2.35 6.82 -10.92
C ILE A 96 -3.36 5.71 -10.71
N GLY A 97 -4.27 5.51 -11.65
CA GLY A 97 -5.34 4.50 -11.57
C GLY A 97 -6.66 4.92 -12.21
N ASP A 98 -7.71 4.16 -11.86
CA ASP A 98 -9.07 4.31 -12.39
C ASP A 98 -10.08 4.20 -11.25
N MET A 99 -11.19 4.95 -11.32
CA MET A 99 -12.24 4.89 -10.30
C MET A 99 -12.84 3.49 -10.15
N ALA A 100 -12.86 2.63 -11.16
CA ALA A 100 -13.32 1.24 -11.00
C ALA A 100 -12.40 0.37 -10.13
N GLY A 101 -11.14 0.80 -9.96
CA GLY A 101 -10.13 0.09 -9.18
C GLY A 101 -10.39 0.19 -7.69
N ASP A 102 -10.20 -0.92 -6.97
CA ASP A 102 -10.40 -1.00 -5.52
C ASP A 102 -9.59 0.08 -4.78
N VAL A 103 -8.26 0.01 -4.86
CA VAL A 103 -7.37 0.92 -4.13
C VAL A 103 -7.55 2.38 -4.57
N PHE A 104 -7.61 2.61 -5.88
CA PHE A 104 -7.72 3.96 -6.42
C PHE A 104 -9.05 4.62 -6.05
N GLY A 105 -10.16 3.91 -6.28
CA GLY A 105 -11.51 4.40 -6.03
C GLY A 105 -11.76 4.65 -4.54
N ASN A 106 -11.51 3.65 -3.69
CA ASN A 106 -11.68 3.78 -2.25
C ASN A 106 -10.78 4.90 -1.67
N GLY A 107 -9.53 5.02 -2.14
CA GLY A 107 -8.61 6.07 -1.69
C GLY A 107 -9.07 7.47 -2.06
N LEU A 108 -9.46 7.69 -3.32
CA LEU A 108 -9.95 8.99 -3.78
C LEU A 108 -11.33 9.37 -3.22
N LEU A 109 -12.07 8.42 -2.67
CA LEU A 109 -13.33 8.64 -1.95
C LEU A 109 -13.14 8.81 -0.43
N SER A 110 -11.92 8.71 0.08
CA SER A 110 -11.65 8.89 1.51
C SER A 110 -11.75 10.36 1.97
N SER A 111 -11.86 11.31 1.03
CA SER A 111 -12.15 12.73 1.33
C SER A 111 -12.93 13.44 0.23
N GLU A 112 -14.03 14.09 0.63
CA GLU A 112 -14.84 15.00 -0.20
C GLU A 112 -14.10 16.30 -0.57
N LYS A 113 -12.96 16.59 0.08
CA LYS A 113 -12.16 17.80 -0.12
C LYS A 113 -11.10 17.66 -1.20
N THR A 114 -10.98 16.47 -1.79
CA THR A 114 -10.01 16.17 -2.84
C THR A 114 -10.35 16.88 -4.15
N LYS A 115 -9.44 17.75 -4.61
CA LYS A 115 -9.43 18.33 -5.96
C LYS A 115 -8.54 17.49 -6.87
N LEU A 116 -9.10 16.46 -7.53
CA LEU A 116 -8.36 15.62 -8.47
C LEU A 116 -8.09 16.41 -9.76
N VAL A 117 -6.87 16.92 -9.92
CA VAL A 117 -6.51 17.78 -11.05
C VAL A 117 -6.03 17.00 -12.28
N ALA A 118 -5.50 15.80 -12.06
CA ALA A 118 -5.12 14.89 -13.13
C ALA A 118 -5.13 13.45 -12.63
N ALA A 119 -5.46 12.51 -13.51
CA ALA A 119 -5.26 11.09 -13.29
C ALA A 119 -4.93 10.39 -14.59
N PHE A 120 -4.30 9.22 -14.53
CA PHE A 120 -4.11 8.40 -15.72
C PHE A 120 -4.08 6.91 -15.38
N ASN A 121 -4.44 6.08 -16.36
CA ASN A 121 -4.32 4.63 -16.29
C ASN A 121 -3.65 4.10 -17.57
N HIS A 122 -3.86 2.83 -17.89
CA HIS A 122 -3.31 2.19 -19.09
C HIS A 122 -4.01 2.62 -20.40
N VAL A 123 -5.18 3.25 -20.34
CA VAL A 123 -6.03 3.63 -21.50
C VAL A 123 -6.23 5.13 -21.62
N HIS A 124 -6.47 5.83 -20.51
CA HIS A 124 -6.97 7.20 -20.47
C HIS A 124 -6.09 8.11 -19.61
N ILE A 125 -6.11 9.39 -19.95
CA ILE A 125 -5.54 10.50 -19.18
C ILE A 125 -6.70 11.48 -18.90
N PHE A 126 -7.05 11.64 -17.63
CA PHE A 126 -8.03 12.59 -17.12
C PHE A 126 -7.32 13.86 -16.65
N ILE A 127 -7.78 15.04 -17.04
CA ILE A 127 -7.29 16.33 -16.53
C ILE A 127 -8.47 17.24 -16.25
N ASP A 128 -8.50 17.79 -15.04
CA ASP A 128 -9.42 18.83 -14.61
C ASP A 128 -8.60 19.99 -14.02
N PRO A 129 -8.39 21.11 -14.73
CA PRO A 129 -7.51 22.19 -14.27
C PRO A 129 -7.91 22.87 -12.96
N ALA A 130 -9.21 22.90 -12.63
CA ALA A 130 -9.78 23.58 -11.48
C ALA A 130 -11.08 22.91 -11.01
N PRO A 131 -11.02 21.66 -10.51
CA PRO A 131 -12.21 20.91 -10.10
C PRO A 131 -12.91 21.55 -8.91
N ASP A 132 -14.24 21.49 -8.92
CA ASP A 132 -15.08 21.70 -7.73
C ASP A 132 -15.06 20.42 -6.90
N ALA A 133 -14.53 20.48 -5.67
CA ALA A 133 -14.31 19.29 -4.85
C ALA A 133 -15.62 18.53 -4.55
N ALA A 134 -16.70 19.25 -4.22
CA ALA A 134 -17.97 18.64 -3.86
C ALA A 134 -18.68 18.00 -5.08
N LYS A 135 -18.69 18.69 -6.23
CA LYS A 135 -19.30 18.14 -7.46
C LYS A 135 -18.51 16.96 -8.01
N SER A 136 -17.19 17.10 -8.11
CA SER A 136 -16.32 16.04 -8.62
C SER A 136 -16.26 14.83 -7.68
N TYR A 137 -16.41 15.01 -6.36
CA TYR A 137 -16.55 13.89 -5.42
C TYR A 137 -17.81 13.06 -5.70
N LYS A 138 -18.97 13.71 -5.86
CA LYS A 138 -20.22 13.01 -6.19
C LYS A 138 -20.11 12.22 -7.49
N GLU A 139 -19.46 12.80 -8.49
CA GLU A 139 -19.25 12.14 -9.77
C GLU A 139 -18.27 10.95 -9.68
N ARG A 140 -17.15 11.12 -8.97
CA ARG A 140 -16.23 10.01 -8.67
C ARG A 140 -16.93 8.89 -7.93
N LYS A 141 -17.80 9.22 -6.95
CA LYS A 141 -18.59 8.22 -6.22
C LYS A 141 -19.54 7.47 -7.15
N ARG A 142 -20.27 8.18 -8.02
CA ARG A 142 -21.13 7.57 -9.05
C ARG A 142 -20.33 6.59 -9.92
N LEU A 143 -19.15 7.00 -10.40
CA LEU A 143 -18.29 6.12 -11.21
C LEU A 143 -17.83 4.87 -10.46
N PHE A 144 -17.46 5.00 -9.19
CA PHE A 144 -17.04 3.89 -8.34
C PHE A 144 -18.16 2.86 -8.14
N GLU A 145 -19.41 3.32 -8.01
CA GLU A 145 -20.59 2.48 -7.76
C GLU A 145 -21.15 1.80 -9.02
N LEU A 146 -20.67 2.16 -10.22
CA LEU A 146 -21.07 1.48 -11.45
C LEU A 146 -20.51 0.04 -11.50
N PRO A 147 -21.26 -0.94 -12.03
CA PRO A 147 -20.79 -2.32 -12.16
C PRO A 147 -19.49 -2.45 -12.98
N ARG A 148 -19.33 -1.59 -13.98
CA ARG A 148 -18.10 -1.36 -14.75
C ARG A 148 -18.03 0.13 -15.07
N SER A 149 -16.87 0.72 -14.89
CA SER A 149 -16.62 2.11 -15.24
C SER A 149 -15.21 2.30 -15.77
N SER A 150 -15.03 3.43 -16.42
CA SER A 150 -13.80 3.94 -16.98
C SER A 150 -13.82 5.46 -16.90
N TRP A 151 -12.66 6.11 -17.09
CA TRP A 151 -12.62 7.57 -17.18
C TRP A 151 -13.58 8.15 -18.22
N THR A 152 -13.85 7.47 -19.35
CA THR A 152 -14.79 7.95 -20.37
C THR A 152 -16.26 7.96 -19.92
N ASP A 153 -16.60 7.28 -18.83
CA ASP A 153 -17.94 7.33 -18.25
C ASP A 153 -18.15 8.57 -17.36
N TYR A 154 -17.09 9.33 -17.06
CA TYR A 154 -17.15 10.57 -16.27
C TYR A 154 -17.97 11.63 -17.02
N ASP A 155 -18.88 12.31 -16.32
CA ASP A 155 -19.66 13.41 -16.88
C ASP A 155 -18.74 14.60 -17.20
N THR A 156 -18.39 14.73 -18.48
CA THR A 156 -17.48 15.78 -18.98
C THR A 156 -18.01 17.19 -18.76
N SER A 157 -19.32 17.37 -18.53
CA SER A 157 -19.89 18.69 -18.22
C SER A 157 -19.45 19.23 -16.85
N LEU A 158 -18.96 18.34 -15.97
CA LEU A 158 -18.43 18.69 -14.65
C LEU A 158 -16.93 19.02 -14.68
N ILE A 159 -16.23 18.70 -15.77
CA ILE A 159 -14.80 19.01 -15.93
C ILE A 159 -14.65 20.51 -16.15
N SER A 160 -13.75 21.16 -15.41
CA SER A 160 -13.53 22.59 -15.55
C SER A 160 -12.98 22.97 -16.94
N LYS A 161 -13.09 24.26 -17.27
CA LYS A 161 -12.67 24.80 -18.55
C LYS A 161 -11.24 24.40 -18.91
N GLY A 162 -11.06 23.90 -20.12
CA GLY A 162 -9.76 23.49 -20.65
C GLY A 162 -9.31 22.10 -20.21
N GLY A 163 -10.06 21.41 -19.35
CA GLY A 163 -9.85 20.01 -19.02
C GLY A 163 -10.43 19.04 -20.05
N GLY A 164 -10.27 17.75 -19.80
CA GLY A 164 -10.86 16.70 -20.62
C GLY A 164 -10.31 15.31 -20.31
N ILE A 165 -10.81 14.34 -21.06
CA ILE A 165 -10.38 12.95 -21.01
C ILE A 165 -9.77 12.60 -22.36
N PHE A 166 -8.55 12.09 -22.34
CA PHE A 166 -7.75 11.84 -23.52
C PHE A 166 -7.34 10.38 -23.59
N ASN A 167 -7.25 9.84 -24.81
CA ASN A 167 -6.78 8.49 -25.03
C ASN A 167 -5.24 8.45 -25.00
N ARG A 168 -4.67 7.54 -24.20
CA ARG A 168 -3.22 7.33 -24.06
C ARG A 168 -2.57 6.84 -25.35
N SER A 169 -3.33 6.23 -26.26
CA SER A 169 -2.86 5.79 -27.58
C SER A 169 -2.91 6.88 -28.67
N ALA A 170 -3.42 8.07 -28.36
CA ALA A 170 -3.50 9.16 -29.33
C ALA A 170 -2.10 9.60 -29.81
N LYS A 171 -1.97 9.98 -31.09
CA LYS A 171 -0.68 10.49 -31.62
C LYS A 171 -0.24 11.79 -30.94
N SER A 172 -1.21 12.64 -30.59
CA SER A 172 -0.95 13.98 -30.04
C SER A 172 -2.21 14.52 -29.36
N ILE A 173 -2.05 15.06 -28.16
CA ILE A 173 -3.09 15.67 -27.35
C ILE A 173 -2.95 17.20 -27.42
N PRO A 174 -4.02 17.95 -27.76
CA PRO A 174 -4.03 19.40 -27.63
C PRO A 174 -3.98 19.80 -26.15
N VAL A 175 -3.21 20.86 -25.85
CA VAL A 175 -3.01 21.35 -24.49
C VAL A 175 -3.61 22.75 -24.39
N SER A 176 -4.70 22.87 -23.64
CA SER A 176 -5.38 24.15 -23.40
C SER A 176 -4.51 25.11 -22.57
N PRO A 177 -4.77 26.43 -22.61
CA PRO A 177 -4.10 27.39 -21.72
C PRO A 177 -4.19 27.02 -20.23
N GLU A 178 -5.32 26.46 -19.80
CA GLU A 178 -5.56 26.01 -18.42
C GLU A 178 -4.67 24.79 -18.08
N MET A 179 -4.57 23.79 -18.97
CA MET A 179 -3.65 22.65 -18.82
C MET A 179 -2.18 23.09 -18.82
N LYS A 180 -1.80 24.05 -19.68
CA LYS A 180 -0.44 24.60 -19.70
C LYS A 180 -0.06 25.21 -18.36
N LYS A 181 -0.99 25.97 -17.76
CA LYS A 181 -0.79 26.59 -16.45
C LYS A 181 -0.66 25.54 -15.34
N LEU A 182 -1.52 24.52 -15.33
CA LEU A 182 -1.48 23.45 -14.33
C LEU A 182 -0.20 22.61 -14.42
N LEU A 183 0.19 22.21 -15.63
CA LEU A 183 1.24 21.20 -15.86
C LEU A 183 2.61 21.79 -16.22
N GLY A 184 2.70 23.11 -16.40
CA GLY A 184 3.93 23.80 -16.81
C GLY A 184 4.34 23.48 -18.25
N ILE A 185 3.38 23.23 -19.13
CA ILE A 185 3.62 22.89 -20.55
C ILE A 185 3.64 24.16 -21.39
N LYS A 186 4.61 24.29 -22.30
CA LYS A 186 4.70 25.43 -23.23
C LYS A 186 4.03 25.18 -24.58
N SER A 187 4.14 23.95 -25.10
CA SER A 187 3.60 23.55 -26.40
C SER A 187 2.07 23.50 -26.40
N ASP A 188 1.43 23.84 -27.52
CA ASP A 188 -0.02 23.66 -27.73
C ASP A 188 -0.43 22.20 -27.91
N ARG A 189 0.54 21.30 -28.16
CA ARG A 189 0.31 19.88 -28.38
C ARG A 189 1.45 19.04 -27.85
N VAL A 190 1.16 17.90 -27.25
CA VAL A 190 2.17 16.95 -26.76
C VAL A 190 1.75 15.50 -27.02
N PRO A 191 2.70 14.56 -27.18
CA PRO A 191 2.40 13.13 -27.12
C PRO A 191 1.88 12.72 -25.72
N PRO A 192 1.06 11.66 -25.60
CA PRO A 192 0.52 11.22 -24.30
C PRO A 192 1.58 10.89 -23.24
N ASN A 193 2.68 10.23 -23.62
CA ASN A 193 3.74 9.91 -22.66
C ASN A 193 4.40 11.17 -22.06
N MET A 194 4.57 12.22 -22.88
CA MET A 194 5.06 13.51 -22.42
C MET A 194 4.05 14.18 -21.50
N LEU A 195 2.75 14.08 -21.79
CA LEU A 195 1.70 14.59 -20.91
C LEU A 195 1.72 13.90 -19.54
N ILE A 196 1.85 12.56 -19.48
CA ILE A 196 1.98 11.79 -18.24
C ILE A 196 3.22 12.23 -17.45
N THR A 197 4.35 12.40 -18.13
CA THR A 197 5.59 12.92 -17.52
C THR A 197 5.37 14.30 -16.89
N HIS A 198 4.63 15.18 -17.56
CA HIS A 198 4.27 16.49 -17.02
C HIS A 198 3.29 16.41 -15.85
N ILE A 199 2.34 15.47 -15.87
CA ILE A 199 1.44 15.18 -14.75
C ILE A 199 2.25 14.74 -13.53
N LEU A 200 3.15 13.76 -13.66
CA LEU A 200 3.98 13.31 -12.54
C LEU A 200 4.86 14.42 -11.96
N LYS A 201 5.33 15.35 -12.80
CA LYS A 201 6.12 16.51 -12.36
C LYS A 201 5.25 17.67 -11.87
N ALA A 202 3.92 17.64 -11.96
CA ALA A 202 3.08 18.78 -11.60
C ALA A 202 3.12 19.08 -10.09
N GLN A 203 2.86 20.34 -9.74
CA GLN A 203 2.71 20.73 -8.33
C GLN A 203 1.32 20.29 -7.86
N ALA A 204 1.28 19.51 -6.79
CA ALA A 204 0.06 19.06 -6.13
C ALA A 204 0.32 18.81 -4.64
N ASP A 205 -0.73 18.70 -3.84
CA ASP A 205 -0.57 18.33 -2.43
C ASP A 205 -0.34 16.82 -2.28
N LEU A 206 -1.05 15.99 -3.07
CA LEU A 206 -0.99 14.53 -3.02
C LEU A 206 -0.74 13.92 -4.41
N LEU A 207 0.18 12.96 -4.50
CA LEU A 207 0.21 11.93 -5.54
C LEU A 207 -0.33 10.63 -4.94
N TRP A 208 -1.49 10.17 -5.41
CA TRP A 208 -2.11 8.92 -4.99
C TRP A 208 -1.82 7.81 -6.00
N VAL A 209 -1.07 6.80 -5.57
CA VAL A 209 -0.78 5.62 -6.39
C VAL A 209 -1.77 4.51 -6.00
N GLY A 210 -2.81 4.33 -6.80
CA GLY A 210 -3.79 3.24 -6.65
C GLY A 210 -3.79 2.25 -7.81
N GLY A 211 -2.86 2.41 -8.76
CA GLY A 211 -2.68 1.60 -9.95
C GLY A 211 -1.40 0.76 -9.89
N ILE A 212 -1.10 0.08 -11.00
CA ILE A 212 0.09 -0.76 -11.14
C ILE A 212 1.10 -0.07 -12.04
N GLY A 213 2.37 -0.22 -11.68
CA GLY A 213 3.51 0.23 -12.48
C GLY A 213 4.44 1.11 -11.67
N THR A 214 5.72 1.08 -12.03
CA THR A 214 6.75 1.86 -11.37
C THR A 214 7.05 3.11 -12.18
N TYR A 215 6.51 4.23 -11.70
CA TYR A 215 6.51 5.53 -12.39
C TYR A 215 7.63 6.45 -11.93
N VAL A 216 8.28 6.13 -10.82
CA VAL A 216 9.36 6.93 -10.25
C VAL A 216 10.51 6.01 -9.85
N LYS A 217 11.73 6.39 -10.23
CA LYS A 217 12.96 5.71 -9.83
C LYS A 217 13.96 6.69 -9.22
N GLY A 218 15.06 6.16 -8.69
CA GLY A 218 16.25 6.91 -8.37
C GLY A 218 16.99 7.35 -9.63
N GLN A 219 17.67 8.49 -9.57
CA GLN A 219 18.48 9.01 -10.67
C GLN A 219 19.60 8.04 -11.07
N GLY A 220 20.18 7.32 -10.09
CA GLY A 220 21.22 6.32 -10.31
C GLY A 220 20.75 4.99 -10.92
N GLU A 221 19.44 4.73 -10.94
CA GLU A 221 18.87 3.54 -11.56
C GLU A 221 18.67 3.77 -13.06
N SER A 222 18.99 2.79 -13.90
CA SER A 222 18.56 2.80 -15.29
C SER A 222 17.07 2.43 -15.39
N HIS A 223 16.44 2.69 -16.54
CA HIS A 223 15.07 2.21 -16.75
C HIS A 223 14.98 0.68 -16.76
N GLY A 224 16.04 0.00 -17.25
CA GLY A 224 16.09 -1.46 -17.32
C GLY A 224 16.13 -2.13 -15.96
N ASP A 225 16.77 -1.51 -14.96
CA ASP A 225 16.93 -2.06 -13.61
C ASP A 225 15.59 -2.18 -12.87
N VAL A 226 14.61 -1.34 -13.22
CA VAL A 226 13.30 -1.28 -12.56
C VAL A 226 12.40 -2.48 -12.91
N GLY A 227 12.64 -3.16 -14.03
CA GLY A 227 11.84 -4.32 -14.45
C GLY A 227 10.46 -4.03 -15.03
N ASP A 228 10.03 -2.77 -15.12
CA ASP A 228 8.71 -2.37 -15.67
C ASP A 228 8.84 -1.66 -17.03
N LYS A 229 9.10 -2.43 -18.09
CA LYS A 229 9.31 -1.87 -19.44
C LYS A 229 8.11 -1.05 -19.96
N ALA A 230 6.89 -1.35 -19.50
CA ALA A 230 5.68 -0.69 -19.99
C ALA A 230 5.62 0.80 -19.61
N ASN A 231 6.32 1.20 -18.54
CA ASN A 231 6.33 2.57 -18.05
C ASN A 231 7.68 3.29 -18.25
N ASP A 232 8.66 2.69 -18.93
CA ASP A 232 9.98 3.31 -19.20
C ASP A 232 9.85 4.70 -19.84
N ALA A 233 8.94 4.84 -20.82
CA ALA A 233 8.76 6.09 -21.57
C ALA A 233 8.08 7.23 -20.78
N VAL A 234 7.56 6.95 -19.58
CA VAL A 234 6.89 7.94 -18.72
C VAL A 234 7.55 8.08 -17.35
N ARG A 235 8.48 7.19 -17.00
CA ARG A 235 9.12 7.13 -15.69
C ARG A 235 10.01 8.34 -15.47
N ILE A 236 9.92 8.92 -14.28
CA ILE A 236 10.72 10.09 -13.87
C ILE A 236 11.63 9.74 -12.69
N ASN A 237 12.55 10.64 -12.34
CA ASN A 237 13.32 10.49 -11.12
C ASN A 237 12.58 11.06 -9.90
N GLY A 238 12.86 10.53 -8.72
CA GLY A 238 12.28 10.99 -7.45
C GLY A 238 12.52 12.48 -7.20
N SER A 239 13.65 13.03 -7.67
CA SER A 239 13.96 14.45 -7.56
C SER A 239 13.09 15.36 -8.42
N GLU A 240 12.37 14.81 -9.39
CA GLU A 240 11.53 15.56 -10.33
C GLU A 240 10.07 15.68 -9.86
N LEU A 241 9.68 14.90 -8.86
CA LEU A 241 8.38 15.02 -8.21
C LEU A 241 8.26 16.39 -7.53
N ARG A 242 7.11 17.04 -7.73
CA ARG A 242 6.78 18.33 -7.12
C ARG A 242 5.51 18.28 -6.27
N CYS A 243 4.97 17.09 -6.03
CA CYS A 243 3.93 16.92 -5.03
C CYS A 243 4.50 17.05 -3.61
N LYS A 244 3.67 17.36 -2.61
CA LYS A 244 4.11 17.42 -1.21
C LYS A 244 4.14 16.04 -0.57
N ILE A 245 3.13 15.22 -0.87
CA ILE A 245 2.89 13.89 -0.29
C ILE A 245 2.75 12.87 -1.41
N VAL A 246 3.32 11.68 -1.22
CA VAL A 246 2.99 10.48 -2.01
C VAL A 246 2.33 9.47 -1.07
N GLY A 247 1.17 8.95 -1.46
CA GLY A 247 0.52 7.81 -0.81
C GLY A 247 0.50 6.61 -1.74
N GLU A 248 1.12 5.51 -1.33
CA GLU A 248 1.20 4.27 -2.11
C GLU A 248 0.19 3.23 -1.62
N GLY A 249 -1.04 3.33 -2.11
CA GLY A 249 -2.04 2.29 -1.89
C GLY A 249 -1.79 1.03 -2.75
N GLY A 250 -1.22 1.21 -3.94
CA GLY A 250 -0.76 0.12 -4.81
C GLY A 250 0.67 -0.30 -4.51
N ASN A 251 1.10 -1.43 -5.07
CA ASN A 251 2.47 -1.92 -4.93
C ASN A 251 3.40 -1.28 -5.97
N LEU A 252 4.63 -0.96 -5.53
CA LEU A 252 5.77 -0.60 -6.37
C LEU A 252 5.51 0.58 -7.32
N GLY A 253 4.78 1.60 -6.84
CA GLY A 253 4.62 2.86 -7.57
C GLY A 253 5.95 3.58 -7.80
N LEU A 254 6.84 3.44 -6.83
CA LEU A 254 8.18 4.02 -6.81
C LEU A 254 9.21 2.94 -6.46
N THR A 255 10.43 3.03 -7.00
CA THR A 255 11.54 2.22 -6.46
C THR A 255 11.98 2.76 -5.09
N GLN A 256 12.70 1.95 -4.32
CA GLN A 256 13.21 2.39 -3.02
C GLN A 256 14.14 3.60 -3.15
N PHE A 257 15.04 3.64 -4.13
CA PHE A 257 15.88 4.81 -4.38
C PHE A 257 15.06 6.03 -4.82
N GLY A 258 14.00 5.86 -5.62
CA GLY A 258 13.09 6.94 -5.99
C GLY A 258 12.37 7.55 -4.79
N ARG A 259 11.97 6.71 -3.83
CA ARG A 259 11.38 7.17 -2.56
C ARG A 259 12.37 7.96 -1.72
N ILE A 260 13.60 7.45 -1.56
CA ILE A 260 14.66 8.12 -0.80
C ILE A 260 14.99 9.49 -1.43
N GLU A 261 15.13 9.55 -2.76
CA GLU A 261 15.44 10.79 -3.48
C GLU A 261 14.35 11.85 -3.31
N PHE A 262 13.08 11.46 -3.38
CA PHE A 262 11.95 12.36 -3.11
C PHE A 262 11.93 12.84 -1.65
N ALA A 263 12.16 11.92 -0.69
CA ALA A 263 12.22 12.25 0.73
C ALA A 263 13.36 13.23 1.08
N LEU A 264 14.54 13.05 0.48
CA LEU A 264 15.69 13.95 0.67
C LEU A 264 15.44 15.37 0.15
N ARG A 265 14.47 15.56 -0.76
CA ARG A 265 14.01 16.88 -1.23
C ARG A 265 12.90 17.49 -0.37
N GLY A 266 12.52 16.83 0.73
CA GLY A 266 11.46 17.28 1.64
C GLY A 266 10.08 16.76 1.28
N GLY A 267 9.96 15.86 0.30
CA GLY A 267 8.74 15.11 0.05
C GLY A 267 8.38 14.19 1.21
N ARG A 268 7.09 13.96 1.44
CA ARG A 268 6.59 13.07 2.50
C ARG A 268 6.00 11.80 1.91
N LEU A 269 6.54 10.66 2.33
CA LEU A 269 6.05 9.33 1.99
C LEU A 269 6.64 8.29 2.94
N ASN A 270 6.00 7.12 3.03
CA ASN A 270 6.62 5.91 3.55
C ASN A 270 6.92 4.97 2.37
N THR A 271 7.01 3.67 2.63
CA THR A 271 7.04 2.65 1.56
C THR A 271 5.64 2.07 1.38
N ASP A 272 5.37 1.51 0.20
CA ASP A 272 4.13 0.81 -0.12
C ASP A 272 3.75 -0.25 0.93
N PHE A 273 4.68 -1.11 1.34
CA PHE A 273 4.42 -2.15 2.35
C PHE A 273 4.10 -1.61 3.75
N ILE A 274 4.27 -0.31 4.00
CA ILE A 274 3.78 0.36 5.21
C ILE A 274 2.38 0.92 4.99
N ASP A 275 2.15 1.55 3.84
CA ASP A 275 0.91 2.24 3.51
C ASP A 275 -0.20 1.23 3.19
N ASN A 276 0.04 0.29 2.29
CA ASN A 276 -0.96 -0.67 1.80
C ASN A 276 -1.08 -1.96 2.62
N SER A 277 -0.44 -2.04 3.79
CA SER A 277 -0.39 -3.25 4.62
C SER A 277 -1.77 -3.70 5.14
N GLY A 278 -2.79 -2.85 5.07
CA GLY A 278 -4.12 -3.15 5.60
C GLY A 278 -4.79 -4.36 4.97
N GLY A 279 -4.52 -4.65 3.69
CA GLY A 279 -5.04 -5.84 3.03
C GLY A 279 -4.45 -7.14 3.61
N VAL A 280 -3.14 -7.17 3.80
CA VAL A 280 -2.44 -8.35 4.36
C VAL A 280 -2.80 -8.54 5.83
N ASP A 281 -2.88 -7.46 6.62
CA ASP A 281 -3.29 -7.49 8.03
C ASP A 281 -4.74 -8.00 8.18
N CYS A 282 -5.66 -7.58 7.30
CA CYS A 282 -7.03 -8.10 7.27
C CYS A 282 -7.07 -9.61 6.95
N SER A 283 -6.24 -10.07 6.01
CA SER A 283 -6.11 -11.49 5.69
C SER A 283 -5.55 -12.32 6.84
N ASP A 284 -4.54 -11.80 7.57
CA ASP A 284 -4.01 -12.47 8.76
C ASP A 284 -5.10 -12.67 9.82
N HIS A 285 -5.89 -11.62 10.09
CA HIS A 285 -7.04 -11.72 10.99
C HIS A 285 -8.06 -12.76 10.51
N GLU A 286 -8.45 -12.72 9.22
CA GLU A 286 -9.40 -13.67 8.62
C GLU A 286 -8.98 -15.11 8.86
N VAL A 287 -7.73 -15.43 8.51
CA VAL A 287 -7.19 -16.78 8.56
C VAL A 287 -7.14 -17.29 10.00
N ASN A 288 -6.63 -16.48 10.94
CA ASN A 288 -6.56 -16.87 12.35
C ASN A 288 -7.95 -17.12 12.95
N MET A 289 -8.95 -16.30 12.62
CA MET A 289 -10.32 -16.54 13.09
C MET A 289 -10.96 -17.77 12.45
N LYS A 290 -10.72 -18.02 11.16
CA LYS A 290 -11.20 -19.24 10.51
C LYS A 290 -10.59 -20.49 11.12
N ILE A 291 -9.28 -20.51 11.40
CA ILE A 291 -8.63 -21.64 12.10
C ILE A 291 -9.33 -21.91 13.44
N LEU A 292 -9.53 -20.87 14.26
CA LEU A 292 -10.18 -20.97 15.55
C LEU A 292 -11.63 -21.49 15.43
N LEU A 293 -12.42 -20.89 14.55
CA LEU A 293 -13.84 -21.24 14.42
C LEU A 293 -14.04 -22.61 13.77
N ASN A 294 -13.13 -23.04 12.87
CA ASN A 294 -13.17 -24.38 12.28
C ASN A 294 -12.94 -25.46 13.35
N GLN A 295 -12.18 -25.19 14.41
CA GLN A 295 -12.07 -26.11 15.55
C GLN A 295 -13.41 -26.24 16.29
N ALA A 296 -14.13 -25.14 16.54
CA ALA A 296 -15.45 -25.19 17.17
C ALA A 296 -16.48 -25.94 16.31
N VAL A 297 -16.40 -25.80 14.98
CA VAL A 297 -17.22 -26.61 14.05
C VAL A 297 -16.86 -28.09 14.15
N ALA A 298 -15.56 -28.43 14.16
CA ALA A 298 -15.10 -29.81 14.27
C ALA A 298 -15.51 -30.47 15.61
N MET A 299 -15.61 -29.70 16.69
CA MET A 299 -16.11 -30.16 18.00
C MET A 299 -17.64 -30.28 18.08
N GLY A 300 -18.37 -29.71 17.10
CA GLY A 300 -19.83 -29.73 17.05
C GLY A 300 -20.51 -28.60 17.82
N ASP A 301 -19.75 -27.62 18.33
CA ASP A 301 -20.28 -26.46 19.06
C ASP A 301 -20.87 -25.39 18.12
N LEU A 302 -20.43 -25.37 16.86
CA LEU A 302 -20.94 -24.50 15.80
C LEU A 302 -21.28 -25.29 14.53
N THR A 303 -22.30 -24.83 13.81
CA THR A 303 -22.49 -25.18 12.40
C THR A 303 -21.70 -24.24 11.48
N ASP A 304 -21.36 -24.68 10.27
CA ASP A 304 -20.70 -23.83 9.26
C ASP A 304 -21.47 -22.52 9.01
N LYS A 305 -22.79 -22.59 9.01
CA LYS A 305 -23.66 -21.43 8.82
C LYS A 305 -23.51 -20.42 9.95
N GLN A 306 -23.50 -20.87 11.21
CA GLN A 306 -23.30 -19.99 12.36
C GLN A 306 -21.89 -19.38 12.36
N ARG A 307 -20.88 -20.18 12.00
CA ARG A 307 -19.50 -19.71 11.84
C ARG A 307 -19.38 -18.58 10.82
N ASN A 308 -19.99 -18.72 9.65
CA ASN A 308 -19.90 -17.71 8.59
C ASN A 308 -20.63 -16.41 8.98
N ILE A 309 -21.79 -16.50 9.65
CA ILE A 309 -22.49 -15.33 10.20
C ILE A 309 -21.59 -14.60 11.20
N MET A 310 -20.93 -15.34 12.10
CA MET A 310 -20.02 -14.75 13.09
C MET A 310 -18.83 -14.02 12.44
N LEU A 311 -18.23 -14.59 11.39
CA LEU A 311 -17.17 -13.93 10.63
C LEU A 311 -17.66 -12.61 10.00
N GLU A 312 -18.84 -12.62 9.38
CA GLU A 312 -19.43 -11.42 8.78
C GLU A 312 -19.70 -10.33 9.84
N GLU A 313 -20.23 -10.71 11.01
CA GLU A 313 -20.48 -9.78 12.12
C GLU A 313 -19.20 -9.13 12.67
N MET A 314 -18.04 -9.80 12.57
CA MET A 314 -16.74 -9.28 13.01
C MET A 314 -16.08 -8.28 12.04
N THR A 315 -16.66 -8.03 10.85
CA THR A 315 -16.04 -7.21 9.78
C THR A 315 -15.56 -5.84 10.27
N ASP A 316 -16.40 -5.10 10.99
CA ASP A 316 -16.08 -3.74 11.44
C ASP A 316 -15.04 -3.73 12.57
N ASP A 317 -15.07 -4.74 13.44
CA ASP A 317 -14.08 -4.91 14.51
C ASP A 317 -12.69 -5.21 13.94
N VAL A 318 -12.62 -6.12 12.95
CA VAL A 318 -11.38 -6.43 12.22
C VAL A 318 -10.85 -5.18 11.51
N ALA A 319 -11.72 -4.45 10.81
CA ALA A 319 -11.33 -3.20 10.16
C ALA A 319 -10.76 -2.18 11.17
N ALA A 320 -11.35 -2.07 12.36
CA ALA A 320 -10.86 -1.17 13.41
C ALA A 320 -9.48 -1.60 13.95
N LEU A 321 -9.22 -2.90 14.10
CA LEU A 321 -7.92 -3.44 14.51
C LEU A 321 -6.84 -3.13 13.47
N VAL A 322 -7.11 -3.44 12.19
CA VAL A 322 -6.20 -3.19 11.07
C VAL A 322 -5.85 -1.70 10.98
N LEU A 323 -6.85 -0.82 10.95
CA LEU A 323 -6.60 0.63 10.82
C LEU A 323 -5.83 1.20 12.03
N LYS A 324 -6.04 0.62 13.21
CA LYS A 324 -5.26 0.98 14.40
C LYS A 324 -3.80 0.55 14.29
N ASN A 325 -3.51 -0.59 13.67
CA ASN A 325 -2.15 -1.02 13.36
C ASN A 325 -1.49 -0.05 12.36
N ASN A 326 -2.16 0.29 11.25
CA ASN A 326 -1.67 1.30 10.29
C ASN A 326 -1.40 2.64 10.99
N TYR A 327 -2.30 3.09 11.87
CA TYR A 327 -2.13 4.35 12.61
C TYR A 327 -0.89 4.35 13.51
N ARG A 328 -0.65 3.25 14.24
CA ARG A 328 0.49 3.11 15.15
C ARG A 328 1.81 2.96 14.40
N GLN A 329 1.82 2.20 13.31
CA GLN A 329 3.01 1.99 12.48
C GLN A 329 3.49 3.31 11.89
N THR A 330 2.59 4.07 11.27
CA THR A 330 2.90 5.39 10.71
C THR A 330 3.32 6.38 11.79
N GLN A 331 2.71 6.32 12.98
CA GLN A 331 3.10 7.13 14.13
C GLN A 331 4.53 6.81 14.60
N ALA A 332 4.90 5.53 14.67
CA ALA A 332 6.24 5.10 15.07
C ALA A 332 7.30 5.65 14.10
N ILE A 333 7.05 5.57 12.79
CA ILE A 333 7.92 6.14 11.75
C ILE A 333 8.01 7.67 11.90
N SER A 334 6.88 8.35 12.13
CA SER A 334 6.86 9.80 12.37
C SER A 334 7.72 10.19 13.57
N ILE A 335 7.59 9.50 14.71
CA ILE A 335 8.40 9.75 15.90
C ILE A 335 9.88 9.51 15.62
N ALA A 336 10.22 8.39 14.95
CA ALA A 336 11.58 8.08 14.54
C ALA A 336 12.17 9.17 13.63
N SER A 337 11.38 9.66 12.68
CA SER A 337 11.83 10.67 11.71
C SER A 337 12.21 12.02 12.34
N VAL A 338 11.55 12.41 13.44
CA VAL A 338 11.88 13.66 14.17
C VAL A 338 13.28 13.60 14.76
N GLY A 339 13.72 12.43 15.22
CA GLY A 339 15.04 12.21 15.80
C GLY A 339 16.09 11.70 14.81
N ALA A 340 15.76 11.56 13.52
CA ALA A 340 16.61 10.83 12.56
C ALA A 340 18.02 11.42 12.41
N ILE A 341 18.15 12.75 12.52
CA ILE A 341 19.44 13.45 12.44
C ILE A 341 20.25 13.25 13.73
N THR A 342 19.63 13.43 14.90
CA THR A 342 20.33 13.36 16.19
C THR A 342 20.67 11.94 16.62
N ARG A 343 19.87 10.96 16.18
CA ARG A 343 20.02 9.53 16.52
C ARG A 343 20.67 8.71 15.41
N LEU A 344 21.30 9.35 14.41
CA LEU A 344 21.88 8.66 13.25
C LEU A 344 22.88 7.56 13.65
N GLU A 345 23.68 7.78 14.68
CA GLU A 345 24.63 6.76 15.19
C GLU A 345 23.95 5.59 15.90
N GLU A 346 22.75 5.79 16.47
CA GLU A 346 21.95 4.69 17.01
C GLU A 346 21.44 3.79 15.87
N TYR A 347 20.97 4.39 14.78
CA TYR A 347 20.56 3.65 13.58
C TYR A 347 21.72 2.93 12.91
N ARG A 348 22.90 3.57 12.82
CA ARG A 348 24.14 2.92 12.32
C ARG A 348 24.46 1.66 13.14
N ARG A 349 24.46 1.77 14.47
CA ARG A 349 24.72 0.62 15.35
C ARG A 349 23.67 -0.47 15.19
N LEU A 350 22.38 -0.11 15.13
CA LEU A 350 21.30 -1.07 14.90
C LEU A 350 21.53 -1.86 13.61
N MET A 351 21.78 -1.17 12.49
CA MET A 351 22.03 -1.83 11.20
C MET A 351 23.24 -2.76 11.26
N ASN A 352 24.36 -2.30 11.83
CA ASN A 352 25.57 -3.11 11.96
C ASN A 352 25.34 -4.35 12.85
N THR A 353 24.57 -4.22 13.95
CA THR A 353 24.21 -5.36 14.80
C THR A 353 23.36 -6.37 14.03
N MET A 354 22.30 -5.92 13.36
CA MET A 354 21.42 -6.84 12.61
C MET A 354 22.15 -7.53 11.45
N GLU A 355 23.08 -6.85 10.76
CA GLU A 355 23.94 -7.48 9.75
C GLU A 355 24.88 -8.51 10.36
N SER A 356 25.50 -8.22 11.50
CA SER A 356 26.41 -9.17 12.18
C SER A 356 25.70 -10.43 12.67
N GLU A 357 24.40 -10.33 12.95
CA GLU A 357 23.52 -11.43 13.32
C GLU A 357 22.91 -12.15 12.11
N GLY A 358 23.21 -11.71 10.88
CA GLY A 358 22.67 -12.28 9.64
C GLY A 358 21.18 -11.96 9.42
N LYS A 359 20.60 -11.04 10.18
CA LYS A 359 19.18 -10.66 10.14
C LYS A 359 18.87 -9.58 9.12
N LEU A 360 19.87 -8.82 8.68
CA LEU A 360 19.73 -7.72 7.73
C LEU A 360 20.80 -7.83 6.64
N ASN A 361 20.44 -7.47 5.41
CA ASN A 361 21.38 -7.18 4.34
C ASN A 361 21.08 -5.78 3.79
N ARG A 362 21.88 -4.77 4.17
CA ARG A 362 21.61 -3.38 3.75
C ARG A 362 21.59 -3.18 2.24
N SER A 363 22.45 -3.90 1.51
CA SER A 363 22.55 -3.77 0.06
C SER A 363 21.27 -4.25 -0.66
N LEU A 364 20.68 -5.35 -0.17
CA LEU A 364 19.43 -5.89 -0.70
C LEU A 364 18.23 -5.00 -0.39
N GLU A 365 18.29 -4.33 0.76
CA GLU A 365 17.24 -3.42 1.25
C GLU A 365 17.44 -1.95 0.84
N PHE A 366 18.47 -1.67 0.04
CA PHE A 366 18.82 -0.32 -0.42
C PHE A 366 19.03 0.68 0.73
N LEU A 367 19.53 0.19 1.87
CA LEU A 367 19.90 1.00 3.02
C LEU A 367 21.33 1.56 2.85
N PRO A 368 21.62 2.74 3.41
CA PRO A 368 22.91 3.39 3.23
C PRO A 368 24.03 2.65 3.97
N ASP A 369 25.19 2.60 3.33
CA ASP A 369 26.43 2.14 3.94
C ASP A 369 27.03 3.19 4.90
N ASP A 370 28.11 2.81 5.56
CA ASP A 370 28.76 3.63 6.58
C ASP A 370 29.41 4.91 6.04
N GLU A 371 29.82 4.90 4.77
CA GLU A 371 30.34 6.07 4.06
C GLU A 371 29.21 7.07 3.79
N THR A 372 28.12 6.61 3.17
CA THR A 372 26.90 7.41 2.91
C THR A 372 26.31 8.01 4.19
N LEU A 373 26.27 7.24 5.28
CA LEU A 373 25.80 7.73 6.57
C LEU A 373 26.70 8.85 7.13
N SER A 374 28.01 8.76 6.90
CA SER A 374 28.97 9.76 7.34
C SER A 374 28.83 11.06 6.53
N GLU A 375 28.64 10.96 5.22
CA GLU A 375 28.34 12.10 4.36
C GLU A 375 27.02 12.79 4.77
N ARG A 376 25.96 12.01 4.98
CA ARG A 376 24.66 12.55 5.44
C ARG A 376 24.79 13.27 6.77
N LYS A 377 25.61 12.76 7.70
CA LYS A 377 25.86 13.41 8.99
C LYS A 377 26.50 14.79 8.82
N LEU A 378 27.49 14.92 7.94
CA LEU A 378 28.13 16.21 7.62
C LEU A 378 27.12 17.19 7.02
N ASP A 379 26.23 16.69 6.18
CA ASP A 379 25.12 17.43 5.57
C ASP A 379 23.94 17.72 6.52
N LYS A 380 24.01 17.30 7.79
CA LYS A 380 22.91 17.37 8.78
C LYS A 380 21.63 16.66 8.30
N LYS A 381 21.78 15.57 7.57
CA LYS A 381 20.72 14.66 7.14
C LYS A 381 20.77 13.37 7.95
N GLY A 382 19.60 12.78 8.19
CA GLY A 382 19.46 11.48 8.85
C GLY A 382 18.98 10.39 7.88
N LEU A 383 18.47 9.29 8.43
CA LEU A 383 17.66 8.37 7.64
C LEU A 383 16.33 9.02 7.23
N THR A 384 15.91 8.72 6.01
CA THR A 384 14.63 9.12 5.45
C THR A 384 13.51 8.21 5.94
N ARG A 385 12.25 8.64 5.80
CA ARG A 385 11.09 7.81 6.18
C ARG A 385 11.07 6.46 5.44
N PRO A 386 11.34 6.36 4.12
CA PRO A 386 11.42 5.08 3.43
C PRO A 386 12.48 4.12 4.00
N GLU A 387 13.62 4.63 4.47
CA GLU A 387 14.65 3.81 5.13
C GLU A 387 14.21 3.38 6.53
N LEU A 388 13.56 4.27 7.28
CA LEU A 388 12.97 3.93 8.58
C LEU A 388 11.83 2.91 8.45
N SER A 389 11.07 2.93 7.35
CA SER A 389 10.04 1.93 7.04
C SER A 389 10.63 0.53 6.88
N VAL A 390 11.80 0.41 6.24
CA VAL A 390 12.52 -0.87 6.16
C VAL A 390 12.95 -1.31 7.55
N LEU A 391 13.67 -0.45 8.28
CA LEU A 391 14.20 -0.80 9.60
C LEU A 391 13.12 -1.22 10.60
N ILE A 392 11.97 -0.54 10.62
CA ILE A 392 10.88 -0.91 11.53
C ILE A 392 10.30 -2.30 11.20
N SER A 393 10.27 -2.71 9.93
CA SER A 393 9.82 -4.05 9.55
C SER A 393 10.76 -5.14 10.08
N TYR A 394 12.07 -4.94 9.92
CA TYR A 394 13.10 -5.84 10.45
C TYR A 394 13.07 -5.91 11.98
N VAL A 395 13.02 -4.77 12.66
CA VAL A 395 12.97 -4.71 14.12
C VAL A 395 11.68 -5.34 14.67
N LYS A 396 10.54 -5.16 14.02
CA LYS A 396 9.28 -5.82 14.42
C LYS A 396 9.40 -7.34 14.30
N GLY A 397 9.97 -7.85 13.21
CA GLY A 397 10.17 -9.28 13.01
C GLY A 397 11.10 -9.88 14.08
N ASP A 398 12.23 -9.23 14.32
CA ASP A 398 13.19 -9.63 15.34
C ASP A 398 12.60 -9.59 16.76
N LEU A 399 11.87 -8.52 17.09
CA LEU A 399 11.21 -8.38 18.38
C LEU A 399 10.10 -9.44 18.56
N LYS A 400 9.35 -9.75 17.50
CA LYS A 400 8.35 -10.83 17.52
C LYS A 400 9.02 -12.16 17.87
N GLN A 401 10.13 -12.50 17.21
CA GLN A 401 10.86 -13.73 17.47
C GLN A 401 11.41 -13.76 18.91
N THR A 402 12.04 -12.66 19.34
CA THR A 402 12.56 -12.50 20.71
C THR A 402 11.47 -12.68 21.76
N LEU A 403 10.25 -12.17 21.49
CA LEU A 403 9.11 -12.34 22.39
C LEU A 403 8.62 -13.79 22.42
N ILE A 404 8.56 -14.47 21.27
CA ILE A 404 8.18 -15.89 21.16
C ILE A 404 9.18 -16.77 21.92
N ASP A 405 10.48 -16.49 21.81
CA ASP A 405 11.53 -17.26 22.46
C ASP A 405 11.67 -16.94 23.96
N SER A 406 10.91 -15.96 24.47
CA SER A 406 10.90 -15.57 25.88
C SER A 406 9.78 -16.27 26.66
N SER A 407 9.85 -16.24 28.00
CA SER A 407 8.74 -16.71 28.85
C SER A 407 7.56 -15.72 28.94
N LEU A 408 7.70 -14.52 28.36
CA LEU A 408 6.73 -13.43 28.50
C LEU A 408 5.33 -13.76 27.97
N PRO A 409 5.15 -14.49 26.85
CA PRO A 409 3.83 -14.91 26.37
C PRO A 409 3.08 -15.83 27.34
N ASP A 410 3.80 -16.57 28.19
CA ASP A 410 3.24 -17.53 29.14
C ASP A 410 2.92 -16.91 30.52
N GLU A 411 3.34 -15.66 30.75
CA GLU A 411 3.11 -14.95 32.01
C GLU A 411 1.63 -14.60 32.24
N PRO A 412 1.05 -14.93 33.41
CA PRO A 412 -0.39 -14.75 33.66
C PRO A 412 -0.92 -13.32 33.50
N CYS A 413 -0.07 -12.31 33.75
CA CYS A 413 -0.44 -10.90 33.62
C CYS A 413 -0.60 -10.45 32.16
N TRP A 414 -0.04 -11.20 31.20
CA TRP A 414 -0.17 -10.95 29.77
C TRP A 414 -1.33 -11.72 29.13
N LEU A 415 -1.82 -12.81 29.75
CA LEU A 415 -2.97 -13.59 29.26
C LEU A 415 -4.21 -12.74 28.94
N GLY A 416 -4.51 -11.72 29.76
CA GLY A 416 -5.64 -10.80 29.54
C GLY A 416 -5.45 -9.79 28.40
N LYS A 417 -4.20 -9.59 27.92
CA LYS A 417 -3.89 -8.77 26.74
C LYS A 417 -3.69 -9.64 25.49
N CYS A 418 -3.13 -10.84 25.64
CA CYS A 418 -3.04 -11.82 24.57
C CYS A 418 -4.44 -12.18 24.06
N THR A 419 -5.43 -12.42 24.92
CA THR A 419 -6.86 -12.61 24.51
C THR A 419 -7.48 -11.45 23.73
N ARG A 420 -6.89 -10.23 23.77
CA ARG A 420 -7.31 -9.07 22.97
C ARG A 420 -6.54 -8.91 21.66
N CYS A 421 -5.41 -9.59 21.49
CA CYS A 421 -4.53 -9.48 20.32
C CYS A 421 -4.49 -10.77 19.49
N PHE A 422 -4.69 -11.92 20.14
CA PHE A 422 -4.77 -13.25 19.56
C PHE A 422 -5.78 -14.05 20.40
N LEU A 423 -6.94 -14.36 19.83
CA LEU A 423 -7.87 -15.31 20.44
C LEU A 423 -7.16 -16.67 20.46
N ARG A 424 -6.84 -17.17 21.66
CA ARG A 424 -6.15 -18.47 21.80
C ARG A 424 -7.14 -19.59 21.48
N THR A 425 -6.68 -20.51 20.62
CA THR A 425 -7.16 -21.89 20.43
C THR A 425 -7.06 -22.70 21.71
#